data_AF-A0A0B7BJH0-F1
#
_entry.id   AF-A0A0B7BJH0-F1
#
_cell.length_a   1.000
_cell.length_b   1.000
_cell.length_c   1.000
_cell.angle_alpha   90.00
_cell.angle_beta   90.00
_cell.angle_gamma   90.00
#
_symmetry.space_group_name_H-M   'P 1'
#
loop_
_entity.id
_entity.type
_entity.pdbx_description
1 polymer ?
#
loop_
_entity_poly.entity_id
_entity_poly.type
_entity_poly.pdbx_seq_one_letter_code
_entity_poly.pdbx_strand_id
1 'polypeptide(L)'
;NSEEEMQTYMDKFSMACDRFGLTINTKKTEVMFQPAPREQYYDPVINIKHQRLQSTDNFAYLGSILSRVANINSEVNNRISIANATVGIG
;
A
#
# COMPACT_ATOMS: atom_id res chain seq x y z
N ASN A 1 11.65 -5.70 -6.16
CA ASN A 1 12.05 -5.57 -4.74
C ASN A 1 11.65 -6.84 -4.04
N SER A 2 12.61 -7.54 -3.45
CA SER A 2 12.35 -8.66 -2.56
C SER A 2 11.69 -8.17 -1.27
N GLU A 3 10.96 -9.05 -0.58
CA GLU A 3 10.44 -8.79 0.77
C GLU A 3 11.57 -8.37 1.73
N GLU A 4 12.74 -9.00 1.63
CA GLU A 4 13.92 -8.69 2.46
C GLU A 4 14.45 -7.27 2.25
N GLU A 5 14.48 -6.81 0.99
CA GLU A 5 14.88 -5.45 0.65
C GLU A 5 13.86 -4.46 1.20
N MET A 6 12.56 -4.77 1.07
CA MET A 6 11.49 -3.94 1.60
C MET A 6 11.54 -3.84 3.13
N GLN A 7 11.80 -4.95 3.82
CA GLN A 7 12.00 -4.97 5.26
C GLN A 7 13.18 -4.08 5.66
N THR A 8 14.31 -4.19 4.94
CA THR A 8 15.51 -3.35 5.16
C THR A 8 15.20 -1.86 4.99
N TYR A 9 14.40 -1.48 3.99
CA TYR A 9 13.99 -0.09 3.80
C TYR A 9 13.11 0.40 4.95
N MET A 10 12.15 -0.41 5.41
CA MET A 10 11.27 -0.05 6.51
C MET A 10 11.98 0.04 7.86
N ASP A 11 12.99 -0.80 8.11
CA ASP A 11 13.82 -0.72 9.31
C ASP A 11 14.61 0.60 9.33
N LYS A 12 15.27 0.95 8.23
CA LYS A 12 16.00 2.22 8.09
C LYS A 12 15.08 3.43 8.20
N PHE A 13 13.89 3.36 7.59
CA PHE A 13 12.88 4.41 7.68
C PHE A 13 12.40 4.59 9.14
N SER A 14 12.11 3.49 9.85
CA SER A 14 11.73 3.54 11.27
C SER A 14 12.83 4.13 12.13
N MET A 15 14.09 3.76 11.91
CA MET A 15 15.23 4.33 12.64
C MET A 15 15.37 5.84 12.39
N ALA A 16 15.16 6.29 11.15
CA ALA A 16 15.18 7.70 10.80
C ALA A 16 14.04 8.45 11.51
N CYS A 17 12.81 7.93 11.46
CA CYS A 17 11.67 8.50 12.18
C CYS A 17 11.99 8.69 13.67
N ASP A 18 12.54 7.67 14.33
CA ASP A 18 12.92 7.75 15.74
C ASP A 18 13.95 8.85 16.01
N ARG A 19 14.96 8.97 15.15
CA ARG A 19 15.98 10.04 15.24
C ARG A 19 15.40 11.44 15.05
N PHE A 20 14.35 11.57 14.25
CA PHE A 20 13.62 12.83 14.04
C PHE A 20 12.51 13.07 15.07
N GLY A 21 12.32 12.19 16.06
CA GLY A 21 11.23 12.29 17.04
C GLY A 21 9.84 12.03 16.44
N LEU A 22 9.77 11.37 15.29
CA LEU A 22 8.54 10.98 14.61
C LEU A 22 8.13 9.56 15.03
N THR A 23 6.82 9.34 15.19
CA THR A 23 6.27 8.01 15.46
C THR A 23 5.49 7.52 14.25
N ILE A 24 5.83 6.33 13.75
CA ILE A 24 5.08 5.68 12.68
C ILE A 24 3.79 5.09 13.27
N ASN A 25 2.65 5.44 12.67
CA ASN A 25 1.37 4.83 13.03
C ASN A 25 1.19 3.52 12.26
N THR A 26 1.74 2.44 12.81
CA THR A 26 1.65 1.07 12.28
C THR A 26 0.22 0.57 12.05
N LYS A 27 -0.78 1.11 12.77
CA LYS A 27 -2.20 0.77 12.56
C LYS A 27 -2.80 1.39 11.29
N LYS A 28 -2.21 2.48 10.80
CA LYS A 28 -2.62 3.17 9.55
C LYS A 28 -1.66 2.89 8.39
N THR A 29 -0.57 2.16 8.64
CA THR A 29 0.40 1.81 7.62
C THR A 29 0.07 0.43 7.07
N GLU A 30 -0.10 0.35 5.76
CA GLU A 30 -0.38 -0.87 5.02
C GLU A 30 0.76 -1.17 4.05
N VAL A 31 0.89 -2.43 3.65
CA VAL A 31 1.84 -2.90 2.64
C VAL A 31 1.08 -3.48 1.45
N MET A 32 1.60 -3.30 0.25
CA MET A 32 1.08 -3.92 -0.97
C MET A 32 2.24 -4.55 -1.73
N PHE A 33 2.08 -5.81 -2.13
CA PHE A 33 3.04 -6.52 -2.97
C PHE A 33 2.43 -6.77 -4.36
N GLN A 34 3.07 -6.21 -5.39
CA GLN A 34 2.68 -6.41 -6.78
C GLN A 34 3.63 -7.44 -7.42
N PRO A 35 3.20 -8.70 -7.61
CA PRO A 35 4.03 -9.71 -8.26
C PRO A 35 4.27 -9.37 -9.73
N ALA A 36 5.41 -9.80 -10.28
CA ALA A 36 5.64 -9.65 -11.72
C ALA A 36 4.61 -10.47 -12.53
N PRO A 37 4.39 -10.16 -13.81
CA PRO A 37 3.49 -10.95 -14.65
C PRO A 37 3.90 -12.43 -14.62
N ARG A 38 2.95 -13.31 -14.27
CA ARG A 38 3.11 -14.77 -14.11
C ARG A 38 3.76 -15.24 -12.81
N GLU A 39 4.12 -14.34 -11.90
CA GLU A 39 4.49 -14.73 -10.54
C GLU A 39 3.25 -14.91 -9.66
N GLN A 40 3.34 -15.87 -8.73
CA GLN A 40 2.27 -16.12 -7.77
C GLN A 40 2.28 -15.02 -6.69
N TYR A 41 1.09 -14.56 -6.33
CA TYR A 41 0.93 -13.69 -5.18
C TYR A 41 1.14 -14.46 -3.87
N TYR A 42 1.82 -13.82 -2.93
CA TYR A 42 1.88 -14.21 -1.53
C TYR A 42 1.68 -12.97 -0.65
N ASP A 43 1.16 -13.17 0.55
CA ASP A 43 0.99 -12.07 1.51
C ASP A 43 2.36 -11.63 2.05
N PRO A 44 2.77 -10.38 1.81
CA PRO A 44 4.06 -9.90 2.28
C PRO A 44 4.10 -9.86 3.81
N VAL A 45 5.27 -10.15 4.37
CA VAL A 45 5.55 -10.10 5.81
C VAL A 45 6.50 -8.94 6.10
N ILE A 46 5.96 -7.74 6.23
CA ILE A 46 6.72 -6.55 6.61
C ILE A 46 6.37 -6.14 8.04
N ASN A 47 7.40 -5.87 8.84
CA ASN A 47 7.27 -5.47 10.24
C ASN A 47 7.87 -4.09 10.48
N ILE A 48 7.28 -3.34 11.40
CA ILE A 48 7.87 -2.12 11.97
C ILE A 48 7.93 -2.32 13.48
N LYS A 49 9.14 -2.27 14.06
CA LYS A 49 9.35 -2.48 15.52
C LYS A 49 8.59 -3.69 16.07
N HIS A 50 8.62 -4.82 15.34
CA HIS A 50 7.94 -6.09 15.63
C HIS A 50 6.43 -6.13 15.39
N GLN A 51 5.82 -5.07 14.86
CA GLN A 51 4.42 -5.08 14.46
C GLN A 51 4.30 -5.33 12.95
N ARG A 52 3.61 -6.41 12.59
CA ARG A 52 3.28 -6.73 11.19
C ARG A 52 2.31 -5.72 10.61
N LEU A 53 2.63 -5.20 9.42
CA LEU A 53 1.75 -4.34 8.65
C LEU A 53 0.63 -5.15 7.98
N GLN A 54 -0.53 -4.52 7.80
CA GLN A 54 -1.64 -5.13 7.06
C GLN A 54 -1.35 -5.14 5.56
N SER A 55 -1.62 -6.25 4.88
CA SER A 55 -1.57 -6.31 3.41
C SER A 55 -2.85 -5.72 2.82
N THR A 56 -2.75 -4.99 1.73
CA THR A 56 -3.90 -4.41 1.02
C THR A 56 -3.89 -4.72 -0.47
N ASP A 57 -5.07 -4.97 -1.02
CA ASP A 57 -5.29 -5.21 -2.45
C ASP A 57 -5.40 -3.91 -3.27
N ASN A 58 -5.89 -2.84 -2.65
CA ASN A 58 -6.10 -1.54 -3.27
C ASN A 58 -5.51 -0.45 -2.37
N PHE A 59 -4.39 0.11 -2.79
CA PHE A 59 -3.68 1.13 -2.05
C PHE A 59 -4.09 2.52 -2.56
N ALA A 60 -4.79 3.28 -1.72
CA ALA A 60 -5.16 4.66 -2.04
C ALA A 60 -3.95 5.58 -1.84
N TYR A 61 -3.49 6.21 -2.92
CA TYR A 61 -2.33 7.08 -2.90
C TYR A 61 -2.59 8.37 -3.69
N LEU A 62 -2.61 9.50 -2.98
CA LEU A 62 -2.74 10.85 -3.54
C LEU A 62 -3.92 11.02 -4.53
N GLY A 63 -5.04 10.35 -4.26
CA GLY A 63 -6.25 10.39 -5.10
C GLY A 63 -6.30 9.30 -6.19
N SER A 64 -5.22 8.57 -6.40
CA SER A 64 -5.18 7.36 -7.24
C SER A 64 -5.41 6.10 -6.41
N ILE A 65 -5.86 5.04 -7.07
CA ILE A 65 -5.95 3.71 -6.48
C ILE A 65 -4.97 2.80 -7.21
N LEU A 66 -3.94 2.34 -6.51
CA LEU A 66 -3.04 1.31 -7.02
C LEU A 66 -3.61 -0.06 -6.69
N SER A 67 -3.66 -0.95 -7.67
CA SER A 67 -4.15 -2.33 -7.50
C SER A 67 -3.00 -3.31 -7.41
N ARG A 68 -3.09 -4.29 -6.51
CA ARG A 68 -2.17 -5.42 -6.39
C ARG A 68 -1.91 -6.14 -7.72
N VAL A 69 -2.93 -6.25 -8.57
CA VAL A 69 -2.86 -6.97 -9.86
C VAL A 69 -2.25 -6.10 -10.96
N ALA A 70 -1.85 -4.86 -10.63
CA ALA A 70 -1.24 -3.89 -11.54
C ALA A 70 -2.09 -3.61 -12.80
N ASN A 71 -3.42 -3.69 -12.67
CA ASN A 71 -4.36 -3.31 -13.74
C ASN A 71 -5.07 -1.99 -13.42
N ILE A 72 -5.62 -1.37 -14.47
CA ILE A 72 -6.26 -0.06 -14.39
C ILE A 72 -7.72 -0.09 -13.91
N ASN A 73 -8.30 -1.28 -13.74
CA ASN A 73 -9.74 -1.43 -13.49
C ASN A 73 -10.16 -0.82 -12.15
N SER A 74 -9.38 -1.02 -11.08
CA SER A 74 -9.67 -0.43 -9.77
C SER A 74 -9.70 1.10 -9.84
N GLU A 75 -8.76 1.70 -10.56
CA GLU A 75 -8.71 3.16 -10.75
C GLU A 75 -9.88 3.67 -11.58
N VAL A 76 -10.21 3.01 -12.70
CA VAL A 76 -11.33 3.38 -13.58
C VAL A 76 -12.65 3.33 -12.81
N ASN A 77 -12.90 2.23 -12.08
CA ASN A 77 -14.12 2.08 -11.29
C ASN A 77 -14.22 3.16 -10.20
N ASN A 78 -13.10 3.49 -9.54
CA ASN A 78 -13.06 4.58 -8.57
C ASN A 78 -13.41 5.93 -9.21
N ARG A 79 -12.84 6.25 -10.39
CA ARG A 79 -13.16 7.49 -11.12
C ARG A 79 -14.62 7.56 -11.56
N ILE A 80 -15.19 6.45 -12.05
CA ILE A 80 -16.63 6.38 -12.41
C ILE A 80 -17.50 6.63 -11.18
N SER A 81 -17.16 6.00 -10.04
CA SER A 81 -17.88 6.20 -8.79
C SER A 81 -17.87 7.67 -8.34
N ILE A 82 -16.71 8.32 -8.38
CA ILE A 82 -16.57 9.74 -8.06
C ILE A 82 -17.38 10.61 -9.03
N ALA A 83 -17.35 10.30 -10.33
CA ALA A 83 -18.13 11.04 -11.34
C ALA A 83 -19.64 10.93 -11.07
N ASN A 84 -20.14 9.74 -10.79
CA ASN A 84 -21.55 9.53 -10.46
C ASN A 84 -21.96 10.29 -9.20
N ALA A 85 -21.14 10.24 -8.14
CA ALA A 85 -21.38 10.97 -6.89
C ALA A 85 -21.37 12.50 -7.07
N THR A 86 -20.53 13.01 -7.97
CA THR A 86 -20.39 14.46 -8.22
C THR A 86 -21.50 14.99 -9.13
N VAL A 87 -21.96 14.20 -10.10
CA VAL A 87 -22.99 14.59 -11.07
C VAL A 87 -24.41 14.39 -10.51
N GLY A 88 -24.56 13.63 -9.41
CA GLY A 88 -25.87 13.42 -8.77
C GLY A 88 -26.78 12.43 -9.52
N ILE A 89 -26.21 11.63 -10.41
CA ILE A 89 -26.89 10.48 -11.04
C ILE A 89 -26.81 9.30 -10.06
N GLY A 90 -27.69 9.33 -9.07
CA GLY A 90 -28.03 8.23 -8.18
C GLY A 90 -29.53 7.99 -8.20
#